data_AF-A0A940F6W9-F1
#
_entry.id   AF-A0A940F6W9-F1
#
_cell.length_a   1.000
_cell.length_b   1.000
_cell.length_c   1.000
_cell.angle_alpha   90.00
_cell.angle_beta   90.00
_cell.angle_gamma   90.00
#
_symmetry.space_group_name_H-M   'P 1'
#
loop_
_entity.id
_entity.type
_entity.pdbx_description
1 polymer ?
#
loop_
_entity_poly.entity_id
_entity_poly.type
_entity_poly.pdbx_seq_one_letter_code
_entity_poly.pdbx_strand_id
1 'polypeptide(L)'
;MAKKRANRDRPEKIKAPSIAYEGGPDGLAVDLRAALPLPARQRYHAELHDLKRSTDDSWQRALEFLWEQLGTRWAVHDGEITARKELLGRYRLASQEERKFVREALRRHLGEYFPEMERP
;
A
#
# COMPACT_ATOMS: atom_id res chain seq x y z
N MET A 1 8.68 -0.54 -46.12
CA MET A 1 9.01 0.79 -45.56
C MET A 1 8.64 0.81 -44.08
N ALA A 2 9.58 1.23 -43.24
CA ALA A 2 9.58 1.03 -41.79
C ALA A 2 8.78 2.11 -41.02
N LYS A 3 8.18 1.74 -39.89
CA LYS A 3 7.90 2.67 -38.77
C LYS A 3 7.87 1.94 -37.43
N LYS A 4 9.04 1.43 -37.03
CA LYS A 4 9.32 0.93 -35.67
C LYS A 4 10.40 1.83 -35.09
N ARG A 5 10.03 2.89 -34.36
CA ARG A 5 10.90 3.76 -33.53
C ARG A 5 10.06 4.85 -32.86
N ALA A 6 9.42 4.55 -31.73
CA ALA A 6 8.78 5.56 -30.88
C ALA A 6 8.77 5.19 -29.38
N ASN A 7 9.65 4.27 -28.94
CA ASN A 7 9.65 3.80 -27.54
C ASN A 7 11.02 3.91 -26.86
N ARG A 8 11.97 4.68 -27.43
CA ARG A 8 13.36 4.69 -26.96
C ARG A 8 13.70 5.81 -25.97
N ASP A 9 12.83 6.81 -25.81
CA ASP A 9 13.06 7.98 -24.94
C ASP A 9 11.92 8.18 -23.93
N ARG A 10 11.47 7.12 -23.26
CA ARG A 10 10.70 7.32 -22.03
C ARG A 10 11.70 7.66 -20.92
N PRO A 11 11.67 8.88 -20.36
CA PRO A 11 12.53 9.21 -19.23
C PRO A 11 12.28 8.20 -18.12
N GLU A 12 13.37 7.75 -17.50
CA GLU A 12 13.32 6.82 -16.38
C GLU A 12 12.39 7.42 -15.31
N LYS A 13 11.28 6.75 -15.04
CA LYS A 13 10.28 7.28 -14.10
C LYS A 13 10.93 7.32 -12.72
N ILE A 14 11.18 8.53 -12.22
CA ILE A 14 11.61 8.76 -10.84
C ILE A 14 10.66 7.98 -9.94
N LYS A 15 11.19 6.96 -9.26
CA LYS A 15 10.42 6.19 -8.29
C LYS A 15 10.28 7.04 -7.04
N ALA A 16 9.05 7.15 -6.55
CA ALA A 16 8.81 7.75 -5.25
C ALA A 16 9.61 6.99 -4.18
N PRO A 17 10.16 7.69 -3.17
CA PRO A 17 10.86 7.04 -2.08
C PRO A 17 9.92 6.08 -1.33
N SER A 18 10.48 4.99 -0.82
CA SER A 18 9.81 4.07 0.09
C SER A 18 10.37 4.24 1.49
N ILE A 19 9.49 4.15 2.49
CA ILE A 19 9.79 4.27 3.90
C ILE A 19 9.58 2.91 4.55
N ALA A 20 10.60 2.42 5.25
CA ALA A 20 10.55 1.14 5.96
C ALA A 20 9.91 1.33 7.34
N TYR A 21 9.04 0.39 7.71
CA TYR A 21 8.46 0.25 9.04
C TYR A 21 8.86 -1.13 9.56
N GLU A 22 9.60 -1.14 10.67
CA GLU A 22 10.19 -2.34 11.27
C GLU A 22 9.63 -2.58 12.68
N GLY A 23 9.97 -3.73 13.27
CA GLY A 23 9.57 -4.08 14.64
C GLY A 23 8.18 -4.71 14.74
N GLY A 24 7.67 -5.26 13.64
CA GLY A 24 6.46 -6.06 13.66
C GLY A 24 6.67 -7.44 14.30
N PRO A 25 5.58 -8.20 14.52
CA PRO A 25 5.66 -9.57 15.05
C PRO A 25 6.54 -10.44 14.15
N ASP A 26 7.24 -11.41 14.74
CA ASP A 26 8.13 -12.34 14.02
C ASP A 26 9.21 -11.65 13.16
N GLY A 27 9.59 -10.41 13.52
CA GLY A 27 10.55 -9.61 12.76
C GLY A 27 9.96 -9.04 11.46
N LEU A 28 8.63 -8.93 11.36
CA LEU A 28 7.95 -8.33 10.22
C LEU A 28 8.41 -6.88 9.99
N ALA A 29 8.77 -6.59 8.76
CA ALA A 29 8.99 -5.25 8.23
C ALA A 29 8.19 -5.03 6.94
N VAL A 30 7.68 -3.81 6.76
CA VAL A 30 6.94 -3.41 5.55
C VAL A 30 7.44 -2.08 5.02
N ASP A 31 7.49 -1.96 3.69
CA ASP A 31 7.88 -0.70 3.04
C ASP A 31 6.66 -0.06 2.37
N LEU A 32 6.44 1.22 2.65
CA LEU A 32 5.37 2.02 2.06
C LEU A 32 5.95 3.15 1.20
N ARG A 33 5.44 3.29 -0.02
CA ARG A 33 5.85 4.39 -0.90
C ARG A 33 5.22 5.72 -0.48
N ALA A 34 6.02 6.77 -0.42
CA ALA A 34 5.55 8.13 -0.14
C ALA A 34 4.99 8.83 -1.40
N ALA A 35 4.18 8.12 -2.20
CA ALA A 35 3.43 8.71 -3.30
C ALA A 35 2.09 8.02 -3.53
N LEU A 36 1.03 8.83 -3.49
CA LEU A 36 -0.33 8.41 -3.75
C LEU A 36 -1.02 9.45 -4.65
N PRO A 37 -1.40 9.10 -5.90
CA PRO A 37 -2.10 10.02 -6.80
C PRO A 37 -3.47 10.44 -6.26
N LEU A 38 -3.93 11.66 -6.58
CA LEU A 38 -5.23 12.18 -6.14
C LEU A 38 -6.42 11.22 -6.42
N PRO A 39 -6.54 10.58 -7.60
CA PRO A 39 -7.61 9.61 -7.84
C PRO A 39 -7.60 8.42 -6.88
N ALA A 40 -6.42 8.00 -6.42
CA ALA A 40 -6.30 6.92 -5.44
C ALA A 40 -6.74 7.41 -4.05
N ARG A 41 -6.46 8.67 -3.67
CA ARG A 41 -6.94 9.26 -2.42
C ARG A 41 -8.46 9.35 -2.39
N GLN A 42 -9.07 9.81 -3.48
CA GLN A 42 -10.54 9.86 -3.64
C GLN A 42 -11.16 8.47 -3.57
N ARG A 43 -10.54 7.48 -4.22
CA ARG A 43 -11.02 6.10 -4.15
C ARG A 43 -10.92 5.51 -2.75
N TYR A 44 -9.84 5.77 -2.01
CA TYR A 44 -9.74 5.36 -0.61
C TYR A 44 -10.91 5.90 0.22
N HIS A 45 -11.20 7.20 0.10
CA HIS A 45 -12.35 7.81 0.77
C HIS A 45 -13.68 7.15 0.36
N ALA A 46 -13.85 6.82 -0.92
CA ALA A 46 -15.05 6.14 -1.41
C ALA A 46 -15.20 4.72 -0.86
N GLU A 47 -14.11 3.94 -0.76
CA GLU A 47 -14.17 2.59 -0.17
C GLU A 47 -14.45 2.65 1.34
N LEU A 48 -13.89 3.63 2.05
CA LEU A 48 -14.08 3.80 3.48
C LEU A 48 -15.51 4.17 3.86
N HIS A 49 -16.15 5.01 3.04
CA HIS A 49 -17.51 5.52 3.26
C HIS A 49 -18.56 4.83 2.37
N ASP A 50 -18.31 3.61 1.88
CA ASP A 50 -19.27 2.86 1.08
C ASP A 50 -20.44 2.37 1.96
N LEU A 51 -21.58 3.06 1.86
CA LEU A 51 -22.79 2.76 2.61
C LEU A 51 -23.54 1.51 2.11
N LYS A 52 -23.12 0.91 1.00
CA LYS A 52 -23.72 -0.35 0.49
C LYS A 52 -23.18 -1.59 1.22
N ARG A 53 -22.12 -1.44 2.00
CA ARG A 53 -21.46 -2.50 2.78
C ARG A 53 -21.60 -2.20 4.27
N SER A 54 -21.30 -3.20 5.11
CA SER A 54 -21.17 -2.95 6.54
C SER A 54 -19.95 -2.06 6.80
N THR A 55 -19.97 -1.31 7.91
CA THR A 55 -18.83 -0.47 8.32
C THR A 55 -17.52 -1.26 8.38
N ASP A 56 -17.56 -2.48 8.92
CA ASP A 56 -16.38 -3.34 9.02
C ASP A 56 -15.86 -3.76 7.64
N ASP A 57 -16.74 -4.18 6.72
CA ASP A 57 -16.31 -4.58 5.37
C ASP A 57 -15.77 -3.37 4.59
N SER A 58 -16.42 -2.21 4.65
CA SER A 58 -15.90 -0.97 4.05
C SER A 58 -14.52 -0.60 4.58
N TRP A 59 -14.33 -0.69 5.90
CA TRP A 59 -13.04 -0.43 6.54
C TRP A 59 -11.96 -1.43 6.11
N GLN A 60 -12.26 -2.73 6.04
CA GLN A 60 -11.34 -3.76 5.54
C GLN A 60 -10.95 -3.52 4.08
N ARG A 61 -11.93 -3.18 3.22
CA ARG A 61 -11.69 -2.89 1.79
C ARG A 61 -10.84 -1.65 1.60
N ALA A 62 -11.08 -0.61 2.39
CA ALA A 62 -10.28 0.61 2.36
C ALA A 62 -8.82 0.34 2.77
N LEU A 63 -8.61 -0.49 3.78
CA LEU A 63 -7.26 -0.92 4.20
C LEU A 63 -6.55 -1.76 3.15
N GLU A 64 -7.22 -2.76 2.57
CA GLU A 64 -6.66 -3.55 1.47
C GLU A 64 -6.27 -2.64 0.29
N PHE A 65 -7.14 -1.69 -0.05
CA PHE A 65 -6.87 -0.74 -1.12
C PHE A 65 -5.65 0.12 -0.82
N LEU A 66 -5.52 0.69 0.38
CA LEU A 66 -4.33 1.46 0.77
C LEU A 66 -3.06 0.62 0.70
N TRP A 67 -3.08 -0.60 1.23
CA TRP A 67 -1.95 -1.51 1.18
C TRP A 67 -1.56 -1.83 -0.27
N GLU A 68 -2.54 -2.05 -1.16
CA GLU A 68 -2.28 -2.33 -2.57
C GLU A 68 -1.67 -1.14 -3.33
N GLN A 69 -1.98 0.10 -2.92
CA GLN A 69 -1.42 1.30 -3.52
C GLN A 69 -0.04 1.66 -2.95
N LEU A 70 0.12 1.53 -1.64
CA LEU A 70 1.28 2.03 -0.90
C LEU A 70 2.34 0.97 -0.63
N GLY A 71 1.93 -0.28 -0.40
CA GLY A 71 2.81 -1.41 -0.09
C GLY A 71 3.77 -1.71 -1.23
N THR A 72 5.06 -1.76 -0.90
CA THR A 72 6.14 -2.06 -1.84
C THR A 72 7.01 -3.24 -1.42
N ARG A 73 7.00 -3.58 -0.12
CA ARG A 73 7.74 -4.72 0.42
C ARG A 73 7.03 -5.27 1.65
N TRP A 74 7.10 -6.59 1.79
CA TRP A 74 6.78 -7.33 3.01
C TRP A 74 7.96 -8.26 3.27
N ALA A 75 8.63 -8.12 4.41
CA ALA A 75 9.77 -8.96 4.78
C ALA A 75 9.52 -9.59 6.15
N VAL A 76 9.75 -10.89 6.26
CA VAL A 76 9.69 -11.63 7.53
C VAL A 76 10.77 -12.72 7.50
N HIS A 77 11.60 -12.79 8.54
CA HIS A 77 12.75 -13.70 8.64
C HIS A 77 13.58 -13.77 7.34
N ASP A 78 13.45 -14.88 6.59
CA ASP A 78 14.28 -15.25 5.44
C ASP A 78 13.62 -14.97 4.07
N GLY A 79 12.46 -14.31 4.06
CA GLY A 79 11.68 -14.08 2.84
C GLY A 79 11.25 -12.63 2.68
N GLU A 80 11.39 -12.11 1.46
CA GLU A 80 10.78 -10.85 1.06
C GLU A 80 9.85 -11.01 -0.14
N ILE A 81 8.74 -10.29 -0.08
CA ILE A 81 7.74 -10.18 -1.15
C ILE A 81 7.74 -8.74 -1.61
N THR A 82 7.82 -8.53 -2.92
CA THR A 82 7.78 -7.20 -3.55
C THR A 82 6.77 -7.11 -4.69
N ALA A 83 6.28 -8.26 -5.18
CA ALA A 83 5.26 -8.30 -6.21
C ALA A 83 3.90 -7.86 -5.63
N ARG A 84 3.33 -6.79 -6.19
CA ARG A 84 2.06 -6.18 -5.73
C ARG A 84 0.93 -7.18 -5.45
N LYS A 85 0.69 -8.13 -6.37
CA LYS A 85 -0.38 -9.13 -6.20
C LYS A 85 -0.10 -10.07 -5.02
N GLU A 86 1.15 -10.46 -4.85
CA GLU A 86 1.57 -11.31 -3.75
C GLU A 86 1.54 -10.56 -2.41
N LEU A 87 1.88 -9.27 -2.39
CA LEU A 87 1.76 -8.41 -1.21
C LEU A 87 0.32 -8.35 -0.69
N LEU A 88 -0.66 -8.18 -1.59
CA LEU A 88 -2.07 -8.19 -1.20
C LEU A 88 -2.51 -9.57 -0.72
N GLY A 89 -2.07 -10.64 -1.40
CA GLY A 89 -2.32 -12.01 -0.98
C GLY A 89 -1.76 -12.30 0.42
N ARG A 90 -0.52 -11.87 0.68
CA ARG A 90 0.16 -12.04 1.97
C ARG A 90 -0.55 -11.27 3.08
N TYR A 91 -1.01 -10.05 2.82
CA TYR A 91 -1.79 -9.28 3.78
C TYR A 91 -3.12 -9.96 4.14
N ARG A 92 -3.81 -10.53 3.13
CA ARG A 92 -5.06 -11.28 3.36
C ARG A 92 -4.86 -12.56 4.17
N LEU A 93 -3.69 -13.20 4.07
CA LEU A 93 -3.34 -14.38 4.85
C LEU A 93 -2.68 -14.05 6.20
N ALA A 94 -2.38 -12.78 6.45
CA ALA A 94 -1.65 -12.34 7.63
C ALA A 94 -2.44 -12.57 8.92
N SER A 95 -1.71 -12.83 10.00
CA SER A 95 -2.26 -12.97 11.34
C SER A 95 -2.88 -11.64 11.82
N GLN A 96 -3.65 -11.69 12.90
CA GLN A 96 -4.24 -10.47 13.47
C GLN A 96 -3.17 -9.47 13.93
N GLU A 97 -2.06 -9.96 14.50
CA GLU A 97 -0.95 -9.11 14.95
C GLU A 97 -0.21 -8.46 13.79
N GLU A 98 0.02 -9.22 12.71
CA GLU A 98 0.63 -8.70 11.49
C GLU A 98 -0.27 -7.65 10.83
N ARG A 99 -1.58 -7.90 10.72
CA ARG A 99 -2.54 -6.92 10.18
C ARG A 99 -2.60 -5.66 11.04
N LYS A 100 -2.55 -5.81 12.37
CA LYS A 100 -2.46 -4.67 13.29
C LYS A 100 -1.19 -3.86 13.02
N PHE A 101 -0.04 -4.50 12.88
CA PHE A 101 1.22 -3.83 12.54
C PHE A 101 1.14 -3.05 11.22
N VAL A 102 0.62 -3.68 10.16
CA VAL A 102 0.45 -3.01 8.85
C VAL A 102 -0.48 -1.80 8.96
N ARG A 103 -1.59 -1.91 9.70
CA ARG A 103 -2.49 -0.78 9.93
C ARG A 103 -1.80 0.36 10.68
N GLU A 104 -1.03 0.07 11.72
CA GLU A 104 -0.28 1.12 12.43
C GLU A 104 0.76 1.79 11.53
N ALA A 105 1.45 1.01 10.69
CA ALA A 105 2.37 1.54 9.69
C ALA A 105 1.64 2.46 8.69
N LEU A 106 0.49 2.04 8.15
CA LEU A 106 -0.35 2.86 7.27
C LEU A 106 -0.82 4.15 7.96
N ARG A 107 -1.32 4.06 9.20
CA ARG A 107 -1.76 5.21 9.98
C ARG A 107 -0.65 6.22 10.19
N ARG A 108 0.55 5.75 10.58
CA ARG A 108 1.75 6.59 10.75
C ARG A 108 2.16 7.22 9.41
N HIS A 109 2.19 6.43 8.34
CA HIS A 109 2.58 6.88 7.01
C HIS A 109 1.65 7.96 6.45
N LEU A 110 0.33 7.76 6.54
CA LEU A 110 -0.64 8.78 6.14
C LEU A 110 -0.47 10.06 6.97
N GLY A 111 -0.22 9.93 8.28
CA GLY A 111 -0.04 11.10 9.13
C GLY A 111 1.18 11.96 8.79
N GLU A 112 2.22 11.35 8.24
CA GLU A 112 3.48 12.03 7.88
C GLU A 112 3.48 12.55 6.44
N TYR A 113 2.99 11.74 5.49
CA TYR A 113 3.13 12.01 4.05
C TYR A 113 1.82 12.46 3.36
N PHE A 114 0.66 12.22 3.97
CA PHE A 114 -0.66 12.53 3.41
C PHE A 114 -1.61 13.08 4.51
N PRO A 115 -1.23 14.18 5.20
CA PRO A 115 -1.95 14.65 6.38
C PRO A 115 -3.41 15.05 6.13
N GLU A 116 -3.78 15.29 4.87
CA GLU A 116 -5.14 15.58 4.45
C GLU A 116 -6.06 14.35 4.36
N MET A 117 -5.50 13.14 4.41
CA MET A 117 -6.26 11.89 4.33
C MET A 117 -6.76 11.43 5.71
N GLU A 118 -7.95 10.85 5.73
CA GLU A 118 -8.45 10.11 6.90
C GLU A 118 -7.52 8.93 7.20
N ARG A 119 -7.25 8.68 8.48
CA ARG A 119 -6.33 7.63 8.91
C ARG A 119 -7.14 6.42 9.38
N PRO A 120 -6.82 5.20 8.94
CA PRO A 120 -7.52 3.98 9.35
C PRO A 120 -7.19 3.58 10.80
#